data_AF-R4HYA6-F1
#
_entry.id   AF-R4HYA6-F1
#
_cell.length_a   1.000
_cell.length_b   1.000
_cell.length_c   1.000
_cell.angle_alpha   90.00
_cell.angle_beta   90.00
_cell.angle_gamma   90.00
#
_symmetry.space_group_name_H-M   'P 1'
#
loop_
_entity.id
_entity.type
_entity.pdbx_description
1 polymer ?
#
loop_
_entity_poly.entity_id
_entity_poly.type
_entity_poly.pdbx_seq_one_letter_code
_entity_poly.pdbx_strand_id
1 'polypeptide(L)'
;YDPTIADSIENYSRLYVNPQNAAYLSINDHSRATIRESLINAAEGRNVKLLVVTDGEGILGIGDWGTQGIDIPVGKLMVYTAAAGIDPSEILPVVLDAGTTRASLKDDPLYVGLDQDRDYSDNYYEFVDNFVQEAESLFPNLYLHFEDFGRANAAKILEKYQDQFLVFNDDIQGTGIIVLAGVLGALNISGESMTDQKYLCFGAGTAGVGIAQRVAEEMVQAGLSEAEAKKHFYMVDKQGLLFDDMPDLTPGQQEFARSRSEFDNADELTDLLSVVQAVHPTIMVGTSTVHGAFTQEVVTEMAAHTNRPIILPISN
;
A
#
# COMPACT_ATOMS: atom_id res chain seq x y z
N TYR A 1 2.33 -16.31 -5.86
CA TYR A 1 2.37 -14.87 -5.57
C TYR A 1 3.58 -14.66 -4.67
N ASP A 2 3.45 -14.16 -3.46
CA ASP A 2 4.62 -14.03 -2.57
C ASP A 2 5.15 -15.37 -2.05
N PRO A 3 6.46 -15.49 -1.78
CA PRO A 3 7.54 -14.55 -2.13
C PRO A 3 8.14 -14.79 -3.53
N THR A 4 7.80 -15.92 -4.18
CA THR A 4 8.47 -16.37 -5.43
C THR A 4 8.21 -15.47 -6.64
N ILE A 5 7.18 -14.62 -6.59
CA ILE A 5 6.89 -13.69 -7.68
C ILE A 5 8.01 -12.67 -7.90
N ALA A 6 8.76 -12.32 -6.84
CA ALA A 6 9.93 -11.46 -6.94
C ALA A 6 10.93 -12.01 -7.97
N ASP A 7 11.33 -13.28 -7.86
CA ASP A 7 12.27 -13.92 -8.79
C ASP A 7 11.78 -13.86 -10.25
N SER A 8 10.46 -13.97 -10.47
CA SER A 8 9.83 -13.85 -11.79
C SER A 8 9.98 -12.42 -12.31
N ILE A 9 9.61 -11.43 -11.49
CA ILE A 9 9.74 -10.00 -11.81
C ILE A 9 11.18 -9.65 -12.14
N GLU A 10 12.16 -10.06 -11.33
CA GLU A 10 13.57 -9.72 -11.56
C GLU A 10 14.10 -10.25 -12.90
N ASN A 11 13.52 -11.34 -13.39
CA ASN A 11 13.93 -12.02 -14.62
C ASN A 11 12.93 -11.86 -15.77
N TYR A 12 11.87 -11.05 -15.61
CA TYR A 12 10.73 -10.98 -16.52
C TYR A 12 11.15 -10.80 -17.97
N SER A 13 11.99 -9.80 -18.25
CA SER A 13 12.49 -9.50 -19.59
C SER A 13 13.24 -10.65 -20.26
N ARG A 14 13.99 -11.44 -19.48
CA ARG A 14 14.75 -12.58 -19.99
C ARG A 14 13.87 -13.80 -20.24
N LEU A 15 12.77 -13.90 -19.49
CA LEU A 15 11.80 -14.99 -19.56
C LEU A 15 10.58 -14.62 -20.42
N TYR A 16 10.55 -13.42 -20.99
CA TYR A 16 9.42 -12.95 -21.78
C TYR A 16 9.20 -13.83 -23.00
N VAL A 17 8.00 -14.42 -23.08
CA VAL A 17 7.57 -15.24 -24.23
C VAL A 17 6.36 -14.64 -24.93
N ASN A 18 5.40 -14.11 -24.16
CA ASN A 18 4.16 -13.51 -24.65
C ASN A 18 3.63 -12.52 -23.61
N PRO A 19 2.67 -11.64 -23.97
CA PRO A 19 2.20 -10.58 -23.08
C PRO A 19 1.31 -11.05 -21.91
N GLN A 20 1.05 -12.35 -21.75
CA GLN A 20 0.22 -12.92 -20.67
C GLN A 20 -1.19 -12.31 -20.55
N ASN A 21 -1.81 -11.99 -21.69
CA ASN A 21 -3.11 -11.30 -21.77
C ASN A 21 -3.17 -9.95 -21.04
N ALA A 22 -2.00 -9.31 -20.84
CA ALA A 22 -1.86 -8.02 -20.21
C ALA A 22 -1.88 -6.86 -21.21
N ALA A 23 -2.30 -5.68 -20.74
CA ALA A 23 -2.11 -4.43 -21.46
C ALA A 23 -0.84 -3.71 -20.97
N TYR A 24 -0.07 -3.20 -21.93
CA TYR A 24 1.12 -2.38 -21.69
C TYR A 24 0.83 -0.99 -22.24
N LEU A 25 0.76 0.00 -21.35
CA LEU A 25 0.48 1.38 -21.73
C LEU A 25 1.73 2.22 -21.51
N SER A 26 2.06 3.09 -22.45
CA SER A 26 3.28 3.89 -22.42
C SER A 26 2.96 5.36 -22.20
N ILE A 27 3.71 6.02 -21.31
CA ILE A 27 3.60 7.46 -21.12
C ILE A 27 3.99 8.27 -22.37
N ASN A 28 4.79 7.69 -23.29
CA ASN A 28 5.22 8.39 -24.51
C ASN A 28 4.11 8.49 -25.56
N ASP A 29 3.05 7.67 -25.46
CA ASP A 29 1.84 7.75 -26.29
C ASP A 29 0.61 7.35 -25.47
N HIS A 30 0.17 8.29 -24.62
CA HIS A 30 -0.94 8.10 -23.69
C HIS A 30 -2.22 8.84 -24.13
N SER A 31 -2.39 9.06 -25.44
CA SER A 31 -3.65 9.60 -25.94
C SER A 31 -4.80 8.66 -25.59
N ARG A 32 -5.99 9.23 -25.30
CA ARG A 32 -7.19 8.41 -25.02
C ARG A 32 -7.49 7.38 -26.11
N ALA A 33 -7.21 7.71 -27.38
CA ALA A 33 -7.40 6.78 -28.49
C ALA A 33 -6.43 5.59 -28.42
N THR A 34 -5.14 5.85 -28.18
CA THR A 34 -4.08 4.84 -28.08
C THR A 34 -4.33 3.90 -26.90
N ILE A 35 -4.67 4.48 -25.73
CA ILE A 35 -5.00 3.70 -24.53
C ILE A 35 -6.22 2.82 -24.80
N ARG A 36 -7.28 3.39 -25.36
CA ARG A 36 -8.51 2.66 -25.66
C ARG A 36 -8.25 1.49 -26.60
N GLU A 37 -7.50 1.71 -27.68
CA GLU A 37 -7.12 0.65 -28.62
C GLU A 37 -6.32 -0.45 -27.94
N SER A 38 -5.34 -0.08 -27.10
CA SER A 38 -4.50 -1.03 -26.37
C SER A 38 -5.32 -1.89 -25.39
N LEU A 39 -6.26 -1.28 -24.67
CA LEU A 39 -7.17 -2.00 -23.77
C LEU A 39 -8.13 -2.94 -24.51
N ILE A 40 -8.67 -2.52 -25.66
CA ILE A 40 -9.51 -3.38 -26.50
C ILE A 40 -8.72 -4.58 -27.02
N ASN A 41 -7.50 -4.35 -27.50
CA ASN A 41 -6.64 -5.39 -28.03
C ASN A 41 -6.26 -6.38 -26.93
N ALA A 42 -5.84 -5.90 -25.75
CA ALA A 42 -5.50 -6.76 -24.63
C ALA A 42 -6.72 -7.54 -24.11
N ALA A 43 -7.91 -6.93 -24.08
CA ALA A 43 -9.13 -7.61 -23.64
C ALA A 43 -9.54 -8.75 -24.59
N GLU A 44 -9.19 -8.71 -25.88
CA GLU A 44 -9.53 -9.75 -26.87
C GLU A 44 -11.04 -10.13 -26.87
N GLY A 45 -11.91 -9.14 -26.67
CA GLY A 45 -13.37 -9.34 -26.61
C GLY A 45 -13.90 -9.91 -25.29
N ARG A 46 -13.04 -10.07 -24.27
CA ARG A 46 -13.44 -10.42 -22.91
C ARG A 46 -14.31 -9.34 -22.27
N ASN A 47 -15.29 -9.76 -21.48
CA ASN A 47 -16.10 -8.87 -20.67
C ASN A 47 -15.40 -8.59 -19.34
N VAL A 48 -14.40 -7.70 -19.38
CA VAL A 48 -13.58 -7.36 -18.20
C VAL A 48 -14.44 -6.68 -17.13
N LYS A 49 -14.37 -7.18 -15.90
CA LYS A 49 -15.00 -6.62 -14.70
C LYS A 49 -14.02 -6.37 -13.57
N LEU A 50 -12.84 -6.98 -13.60
CA LEU A 50 -11.78 -6.77 -12.62
C LEU A 50 -10.48 -6.47 -13.37
N LEU A 51 -9.88 -5.32 -13.06
CA LEU A 51 -8.60 -4.93 -13.64
C LEU A 51 -7.64 -4.62 -12.50
N VAL A 52 -6.47 -5.28 -12.51
CA VAL A 52 -5.37 -4.96 -11.60
C VAL A 52 -4.32 -4.20 -12.41
N VAL A 53 -3.97 -3.01 -11.96
CA VAL A 53 -3.00 -2.13 -12.60
C VAL A 53 -1.85 -1.83 -11.66
N THR A 54 -0.65 -1.74 -12.21
CA THR A 54 0.55 -1.27 -11.51
C THR A 54 1.33 -0.30 -12.39
N ASP A 55 2.15 0.56 -11.79
CA ASP A 55 3.23 1.26 -12.50
C ASP A 55 4.62 0.65 -12.22
N GLY A 56 4.68 -0.39 -11.37
CA GLY A 56 5.90 -1.13 -11.04
C GLY A 56 6.94 -0.36 -10.23
N GLU A 57 6.62 0.83 -9.70
CA GLU A 57 7.57 1.64 -8.92
C GLU A 57 7.73 1.13 -7.48
N GLY A 58 6.62 0.66 -6.89
CA GLY A 58 6.46 0.42 -5.46
C GLY A 58 6.54 -1.04 -5.03
N ILE A 59 7.04 -1.95 -5.88
CA ILE A 59 6.90 -3.40 -5.65
C ILE A 59 7.44 -3.80 -4.29
N LEU A 60 6.58 -4.43 -3.49
CA LEU A 60 6.85 -4.75 -2.10
C LEU A 60 8.17 -5.53 -1.92
N GLY A 61 9.05 -4.99 -1.08
CA GLY A 61 10.34 -5.60 -0.73
C GLY A 61 11.46 -5.44 -1.77
N ILE A 62 11.15 -5.15 -3.04
CA ILE A 62 12.14 -5.13 -4.13
C ILE A 62 12.20 -3.81 -4.92
N GLY A 63 11.25 -2.89 -4.73
CA GLY A 63 11.26 -1.52 -5.25
C GLY A 63 10.90 -1.41 -6.73
N ASP A 64 11.44 -0.38 -7.41
CA ASP A 64 11.10 -0.07 -8.81
C ASP A 64 11.65 -1.12 -9.76
N TRP A 65 10.76 -1.80 -10.50
CA TRP A 65 11.10 -2.75 -11.58
C TRP A 65 10.44 -2.39 -12.91
N GLY A 66 9.88 -1.18 -13.02
CA GLY A 66 9.20 -0.68 -14.22
C GLY A 66 8.24 -1.70 -14.81
N THR A 67 8.36 -1.94 -16.11
CA THR A 67 7.45 -2.82 -16.86
C THR A 67 7.53 -4.29 -16.46
N GLN A 68 8.63 -4.73 -15.84
CA GLN A 68 8.71 -6.09 -15.29
C GLN A 68 7.72 -6.31 -14.13
N GLY A 69 7.22 -5.22 -13.53
CA GLY A 69 6.18 -5.27 -12.51
C GLY A 69 4.85 -5.83 -13.00
N ILE A 70 4.62 -6.03 -14.30
CA ILE A 70 3.36 -6.59 -14.81
C ILE A 70 3.00 -7.98 -14.24
N ASP A 71 4.01 -8.74 -13.81
CA ASP A 71 3.79 -10.03 -13.14
C ASP A 71 2.99 -9.86 -11.83
N ILE A 72 3.06 -8.71 -11.16
CA ILE A 72 2.25 -8.39 -9.97
C ILE A 72 0.76 -8.43 -10.29
N PRO A 73 0.20 -7.65 -11.23
CA PRO A 73 -1.18 -7.80 -11.67
C PRO A 73 -1.56 -9.22 -12.09
N VAL A 74 -0.72 -9.90 -12.87
CA VAL A 74 -0.99 -11.28 -13.31
C VAL A 74 -1.13 -12.20 -12.09
N GLY A 75 -0.19 -12.13 -11.16
CA GLY A 75 -0.18 -12.91 -9.94
C GLY A 75 -1.36 -12.62 -9.02
N LYS A 76 -1.73 -11.35 -8.81
CA LYS A 76 -2.91 -10.97 -8.02
C LYS A 76 -4.17 -11.57 -8.61
N LEU A 77 -4.34 -11.44 -9.91
CA LEU A 77 -5.51 -11.96 -10.62
C LEU A 77 -5.61 -13.49 -10.54
N MET A 78 -4.48 -14.20 -10.56
CA MET A 78 -4.46 -15.65 -10.29
C MET A 78 -4.97 -15.96 -8.87
N VAL A 79 -4.62 -15.15 -7.87
CA VAL A 79 -5.13 -15.29 -6.49
C VAL A 79 -6.62 -14.96 -6.43
N TYR A 80 -7.11 -13.91 -7.10
CA TYR A 80 -8.54 -13.62 -7.20
C TYR A 80 -9.34 -14.80 -7.76
N THR A 81 -8.86 -15.42 -8.83
CA THR A 81 -9.50 -16.61 -9.40
C THR A 81 -9.43 -17.79 -8.43
N ALA A 82 -8.26 -18.10 -7.87
CA ALA A 82 -8.07 -19.28 -7.05
C ALA A 82 -8.75 -19.20 -5.67
N ALA A 83 -8.73 -18.03 -5.02
CA ALA A 83 -9.20 -17.84 -3.66
C ALA A 83 -10.63 -17.29 -3.59
N ALA A 84 -11.02 -16.40 -4.51
CA ALA A 84 -12.34 -15.77 -4.52
C ALA A 84 -13.28 -16.31 -5.62
N GLY A 85 -12.78 -17.17 -6.52
CA GLY A 85 -13.58 -17.78 -7.58
C GLY A 85 -13.94 -16.83 -8.72
N ILE A 86 -13.18 -15.74 -8.90
CA ILE A 86 -13.39 -14.80 -10.01
C ILE A 86 -13.07 -15.47 -11.34
N ASP A 87 -13.97 -15.34 -12.31
CA ASP A 87 -13.83 -15.93 -13.64
C ASP A 87 -12.60 -15.33 -14.38
N PRO A 88 -11.61 -16.14 -14.78
CA PRO A 88 -10.42 -15.64 -15.47
C PRO A 88 -10.71 -15.05 -16.86
N SER A 89 -11.90 -15.23 -17.40
CA SER A 89 -12.35 -14.55 -18.63
C SER A 89 -12.86 -13.12 -18.40
N GLU A 90 -12.98 -12.68 -17.13
CA GLU A 90 -13.49 -11.34 -16.75
C GLU A 90 -12.39 -10.45 -16.14
N ILE A 91 -11.12 -10.83 -16.25
CA ILE A 91 -9.99 -10.12 -15.63
C ILE A 91 -9.02 -9.51 -16.65
N LEU A 92 -8.34 -8.42 -16.29
CA LEU A 92 -7.32 -7.80 -17.13
C LEU A 92 -6.12 -7.29 -16.28
N PRO A 93 -4.91 -7.83 -16.47
CA PRO A 93 -3.70 -7.24 -15.91
C PRO A 93 -3.22 -6.06 -16.76
N VAL A 94 -2.77 -4.97 -16.13
CA VAL A 94 -2.29 -3.77 -16.82
C VAL A 94 -1.03 -3.23 -16.16
N VAL A 95 -0.09 -2.74 -16.98
CA VAL A 95 1.06 -1.96 -16.51
C VAL A 95 1.09 -0.59 -17.19
N LEU A 96 1.31 0.45 -16.38
CA LEU A 96 1.53 1.82 -16.82
C LEU A 96 3.04 2.10 -16.83
N ASP A 97 3.68 1.99 -18.00
CA ASP A 97 5.10 2.24 -18.17
C ASP A 97 5.36 3.75 -18.28
N ALA A 98 5.76 4.33 -17.15
CA ALA A 98 6.17 5.73 -17.04
C ALA A 98 7.69 5.90 -17.05
N GLY A 99 8.46 4.86 -17.39
CA GLY A 99 9.91 4.79 -17.18
C GLY A 99 10.28 4.14 -15.83
N THR A 100 11.56 4.09 -15.52
CA THR A 100 12.06 3.48 -14.27
C THR A 100 13.25 4.27 -13.71
N THR A 101 13.34 4.31 -12.38
CA THR A 101 14.50 4.85 -11.65
C THR A 101 15.65 3.86 -11.58
N ARG A 102 15.44 2.58 -11.93
CA ARG A 102 16.44 1.52 -11.84
C ARG A 102 17.40 1.56 -13.03
N ALA A 103 18.61 2.05 -12.79
CA ALA A 103 19.67 2.10 -13.81
C ALA A 103 19.96 0.73 -14.45
N SER A 104 19.96 -0.34 -13.67
CA SER A 104 20.26 -1.68 -14.18
C SER A 104 19.24 -2.22 -15.18
N LEU A 105 18.00 -1.71 -15.20
CA LEU A 105 17.01 -2.07 -16.21
C LEU A 105 17.23 -1.29 -17.49
N LYS A 106 17.49 0.01 -17.39
CA LYS A 106 17.83 0.87 -18.52
C LYS A 106 19.11 0.40 -19.25
N ASP A 107 20.08 -0.10 -18.49
CA ASP A 107 21.32 -0.65 -19.05
C ASP A 107 21.18 -2.08 -19.61
N ASP A 108 20.06 -2.78 -19.36
CA ASP A 108 19.84 -4.16 -19.83
C ASP A 108 19.26 -4.15 -21.25
N PRO A 109 19.98 -4.67 -22.27
CA PRO A 109 19.50 -4.72 -23.64
C PRO A 109 18.29 -5.63 -23.84
N LEU A 110 17.92 -6.45 -22.85
CA LEU A 110 16.73 -7.29 -22.85
C LEU A 110 15.53 -6.61 -22.16
N TYR A 111 15.71 -5.45 -21.54
CA TYR A 111 14.62 -4.75 -20.88
C TYR A 111 13.51 -4.40 -21.89
N VAL A 112 12.27 -4.79 -21.56
CA VAL A 112 11.12 -4.65 -22.47
C VAL A 112 10.34 -3.36 -22.28
N GLY A 113 10.63 -2.61 -21.22
CA GLY A 113 10.02 -1.32 -20.93
C GLY A 113 10.76 -0.14 -21.54
N LEU A 114 10.32 1.07 -21.20
CA LEU A 114 10.93 2.31 -21.66
C LEU A 114 12.34 2.53 -21.07
N ASP A 115 13.32 2.74 -21.94
CA ASP A 115 14.66 3.23 -21.57
C ASP A 115 14.62 4.75 -21.31
N GLN A 116 13.99 5.13 -20.21
CA GLN A 116 13.94 6.50 -19.72
C GLN A 116 13.76 6.56 -18.20
N ASP A 117 14.13 7.71 -17.63
CA ASP A 117 13.80 8.01 -16.23
C ASP A 117 12.28 8.12 -16.04
N ARG A 118 11.83 7.72 -14.85
CA ARG A 118 10.41 7.80 -14.49
C ARG A 118 9.92 9.26 -14.51
N ASP A 119 8.78 9.48 -15.12
CA ASP A 119 8.10 10.78 -15.12
C ASP A 119 7.29 10.97 -13.83
N TYR A 120 7.54 12.08 -13.13
CA TYR A 120 6.82 12.49 -11.92
C TYR A 120 6.11 13.84 -12.09
N SER A 121 6.01 14.33 -13.33
CA SER A 121 5.35 15.59 -13.67
C SER A 121 3.84 15.42 -13.85
N ASP A 122 3.15 16.52 -14.14
CA ASP A 122 1.71 16.51 -14.44
C ASP A 122 1.36 15.59 -15.63
N ASN A 123 2.32 15.34 -16.53
CA ASN A 123 2.18 14.40 -17.64
C ASN A 123 1.90 12.96 -17.16
N TYR A 124 2.49 12.53 -16.05
CA TYR A 124 2.19 11.22 -15.43
C TYR A 124 0.74 11.17 -14.93
N TYR A 125 0.26 12.23 -14.28
CA TYR A 125 -1.11 12.26 -13.77
C TYR A 125 -2.14 12.38 -14.90
N GLU A 126 -1.80 13.04 -16.01
CA GLU A 126 -2.61 13.04 -17.24
C GLU A 126 -2.66 11.64 -17.86
N PHE A 127 -1.53 10.92 -17.91
CA PHE A 127 -1.49 9.53 -18.36
C PHE A 127 -2.38 8.62 -17.52
N VAL A 128 -2.25 8.65 -16.19
CA VAL A 128 -3.10 7.88 -15.28
C VAL A 128 -4.58 8.26 -15.48
N ASP A 129 -4.89 9.55 -15.65
CA ASP A 129 -6.26 9.99 -15.87
C ASP A 129 -6.86 9.47 -17.18
N ASN A 130 -6.13 9.61 -18.28
CA ASN A 130 -6.57 9.08 -19.57
C ASN A 130 -6.78 7.56 -19.50
N PHE A 131 -5.94 6.83 -18.76
CA PHE A 131 -6.13 5.41 -18.50
C PHE A 131 -7.42 5.12 -17.73
N VAL A 132 -7.62 5.72 -16.56
CA VAL A 132 -8.80 5.46 -15.72
C VAL A 132 -10.09 5.78 -16.48
N GLN A 133 -10.13 6.93 -17.17
CA GLN A 133 -11.30 7.35 -17.93
C GLN A 133 -11.64 6.40 -19.08
N GLU A 134 -10.64 5.87 -19.80
CA GLU A 134 -10.88 4.91 -20.87
C GLU A 134 -11.24 3.52 -20.34
N ALA A 135 -10.62 3.05 -19.26
CA ALA A 135 -10.93 1.77 -18.65
C ALA A 135 -12.39 1.74 -18.14
N GLU A 136 -12.79 2.75 -17.37
CA GLU A 136 -14.16 2.90 -16.85
C GLU A 136 -15.19 3.10 -17.97
N SER A 137 -14.82 3.79 -19.05
CA SER A 137 -15.69 3.94 -20.22
C SER A 137 -15.83 2.67 -21.04
N LEU A 138 -14.80 1.83 -21.13
CA LEU A 138 -14.79 0.60 -21.93
C LEU A 138 -15.48 -0.56 -21.22
N PHE A 139 -15.25 -0.68 -19.92
CA PHE A 139 -15.62 -1.85 -19.14
C PHE A 139 -16.71 -1.47 -18.13
N PRO A 140 -18.00 -1.73 -18.43
CA PRO A 140 -19.08 -1.36 -17.53
C PRO A 140 -19.06 -2.20 -16.25
N ASN A 141 -19.19 -1.55 -15.09
CA ASN A 141 -19.07 -2.17 -13.75
C ASN A 141 -17.66 -2.71 -13.45
N LEU A 142 -16.65 -1.99 -13.93
CA LEU A 142 -15.26 -2.28 -13.60
C LEU A 142 -15.02 -2.12 -12.10
N TYR A 143 -14.31 -3.08 -11.52
CA TYR A 143 -13.59 -2.94 -10.27
C TYR A 143 -12.11 -2.72 -10.61
N LEU A 144 -11.61 -1.53 -10.31
CA LEU A 144 -10.26 -1.10 -10.67
C LEU A 144 -9.35 -1.15 -9.44
N HIS A 145 -8.39 -2.06 -9.48
CA HIS A 145 -7.47 -2.36 -8.39
C HIS A 145 -6.09 -1.78 -8.72
N PHE A 146 -5.61 -0.83 -7.92
CA PHE A 146 -4.25 -0.28 -8.00
C PHE A 146 -3.30 -1.05 -7.07
N GLU A 147 -2.16 -1.50 -7.59
CA GLU A 147 -1.18 -2.31 -6.87
C GLU A 147 0.25 -1.80 -7.09
N ASP A 148 1.07 -1.77 -6.04
CA ASP A 148 2.52 -1.52 -6.10
C ASP A 148 2.90 -0.20 -6.81
N PHE A 149 2.07 0.83 -6.62
CA PHE A 149 2.37 2.18 -7.10
C PHE A 149 3.43 2.86 -6.24
N GLY A 150 4.16 3.79 -6.85
CA GLY A 150 5.09 4.66 -6.12
C GLY A 150 4.42 5.31 -4.91
N ARG A 151 5.08 5.31 -3.75
CA ARG A 151 4.47 5.75 -2.47
C ARG A 151 3.88 7.16 -2.54
N ALA A 152 4.51 8.07 -3.31
CA ALA A 152 4.06 9.44 -3.49
C ALA A 152 2.81 9.57 -4.38
N ASN A 153 2.53 8.56 -5.21
CA ASN A 153 1.46 8.52 -6.19
C ASN A 153 0.26 7.70 -5.72
N ALA A 154 0.48 6.56 -5.05
CA ALA A 154 -0.57 5.63 -4.63
C ALA A 154 -1.72 6.33 -3.87
N ALA A 155 -1.40 7.13 -2.84
CA ALA A 155 -2.40 7.84 -2.06
C ALA A 155 -3.15 8.91 -2.88
N LYS A 156 -2.42 9.71 -3.67
CA LYS A 156 -3.02 10.76 -4.51
C LYS A 156 -3.97 10.19 -5.57
N ILE A 157 -3.59 9.07 -6.17
CA ILE A 157 -4.40 8.36 -7.16
C ILE A 157 -5.67 7.83 -6.50
N LEU A 158 -5.54 7.15 -5.35
CA LEU A 158 -6.69 6.63 -4.61
C LEU A 158 -7.64 7.77 -4.21
N GLU A 159 -7.13 8.83 -3.60
CA GLU A 159 -7.91 10.01 -3.19
C GLU A 159 -8.66 10.65 -4.35
N LYS A 160 -8.04 10.72 -5.53
CA LYS A 160 -8.67 11.29 -6.72
C LYS A 160 -9.86 10.46 -7.19
N TYR A 161 -9.78 9.13 -7.16
CA TYR A 161 -10.75 8.26 -7.84
C TYR A 161 -11.76 7.55 -6.92
N GLN A 162 -11.48 7.39 -5.62
CA GLN A 162 -12.30 6.60 -4.69
C GLN A 162 -13.76 7.05 -4.54
N ASP A 163 -14.03 8.34 -4.74
CA ASP A 163 -15.39 8.91 -4.68
C ASP A 163 -16.10 8.96 -6.04
N GLN A 164 -15.40 8.59 -7.12
CA GLN A 164 -15.88 8.69 -8.51
C GLN A 164 -16.12 7.32 -9.15
N PHE A 165 -15.25 6.35 -8.85
CA PHE A 165 -15.24 5.04 -9.47
C PHE A 165 -15.10 3.94 -8.42
N LEU A 166 -15.41 2.69 -8.81
CA LEU A 166 -15.22 1.54 -7.93
C LEU A 166 -13.75 1.12 -7.95
N VAL A 167 -12.95 1.88 -7.21
CA VAL A 167 -11.51 1.67 -7.10
C VAL A 167 -11.09 1.13 -5.74
N PHE A 168 -9.96 0.44 -5.73
CA PHE A 168 -9.34 -0.07 -4.53
C PHE A 168 -7.81 -0.04 -4.67
N ASN A 169 -7.10 0.19 -3.57
CA ASN A 169 -5.65 0.00 -3.52
C ASN A 169 -5.31 -0.97 -2.38
N ASP A 170 -4.71 -2.12 -2.70
CA ASP A 170 -4.45 -3.17 -1.70
C ASP A 170 -3.38 -2.77 -0.70
N ASP A 171 -2.34 -2.08 -1.15
CA ASP A 171 -1.25 -1.62 -0.30
C ASP A 171 -1.74 -0.72 0.85
N ILE A 172 -2.70 0.16 0.55
CA ILE A 172 -3.28 1.11 1.51
C ILE A 172 -4.46 0.47 2.24
N GLN A 173 -5.49 0.05 1.51
CA GLN A 173 -6.77 -0.36 2.08
C GLN A 173 -6.76 -1.85 2.45
N GLY A 174 -6.19 -2.72 1.61
CA GLY A 174 -6.09 -4.15 1.85
C GLY A 174 -5.26 -4.50 3.08
N THR A 175 -4.08 -3.90 3.20
CA THR A 175 -3.23 -4.04 4.39
C THR A 175 -3.95 -3.60 5.66
N GLY A 176 -4.68 -2.47 5.61
CA GLY A 176 -5.50 -2.01 6.73
C GLY A 176 -6.58 -3.01 7.13
N ILE A 177 -7.27 -3.60 6.15
CA ILE A 177 -8.32 -4.61 6.38
C ILE A 177 -7.77 -5.86 7.05
N ILE A 178 -6.66 -6.43 6.56
CA ILE A 178 -6.13 -7.69 7.11
C ILE A 178 -5.51 -7.48 8.50
N VAL A 179 -4.87 -6.34 8.75
CA VAL A 179 -4.36 -5.99 10.09
C VAL A 179 -5.50 -5.82 11.06
N LEU A 180 -6.56 -5.10 10.68
CA LEU A 180 -7.75 -4.94 11.50
C LEU A 180 -8.39 -6.31 11.82
N ALA A 181 -8.51 -7.21 10.83
CA ALA A 181 -9.01 -8.55 11.05
C ALA A 181 -8.15 -9.34 12.07
N GLY A 182 -6.83 -9.20 12.00
CA GLY A 182 -5.90 -9.77 12.98
C GLY A 182 -6.09 -9.21 14.39
N VAL A 183 -6.25 -7.88 14.51
CA VAL A 183 -6.56 -7.21 15.78
C VAL A 183 -7.88 -7.70 16.36
N LEU A 184 -8.96 -7.70 15.57
CA LEU A 184 -10.28 -8.18 16.02
C LEU A 184 -10.23 -9.66 16.45
N GLY A 185 -9.48 -10.50 15.73
CA GLY A 185 -9.24 -11.89 16.12
C GLY A 185 -8.52 -12.01 17.46
N ALA A 186 -7.51 -11.18 17.71
CA ALA A 186 -6.79 -11.15 18.98
C ALA A 186 -7.67 -10.63 20.13
N LEU A 187 -8.48 -9.60 19.90
CA LEU A 187 -9.44 -9.08 20.87
C LEU A 187 -10.52 -10.10 21.24
N ASN A 188 -10.98 -10.89 20.27
CA ASN A 188 -11.89 -12.00 20.55
C ASN A 188 -11.26 -13.08 21.45
N ILE A 189 -9.93 -13.22 21.42
CA ILE A 189 -9.19 -14.15 22.30
C ILE A 189 -8.95 -13.54 23.69
N SER A 190 -8.66 -12.23 23.78
CA SER A 190 -8.43 -11.56 25.07
C SER A 190 -9.73 -11.23 25.81
N GLY A 191 -10.84 -11.06 25.08
CA GLY A 191 -12.11 -10.57 25.61
C GLY A 191 -12.11 -9.07 25.88
N GLU A 192 -11.12 -8.33 25.35
CA GLU A 192 -10.98 -6.88 25.54
C GLU A 192 -11.74 -6.10 24.45
N SER A 193 -12.12 -4.85 24.75
CA SER A 193 -12.78 -3.97 23.78
C SER A 193 -11.77 -3.28 22.87
N MET A 194 -12.15 -3.07 21.61
CA MET A 194 -11.40 -2.24 20.65
C MET A 194 -11.23 -0.80 21.15
N THR A 195 -12.25 -0.26 21.80
CA THR A 195 -12.26 1.14 22.31
C THR A 195 -11.31 1.39 23.47
N ASP A 196 -10.76 0.34 24.08
CA ASP A 196 -9.85 0.46 25.23
C ASP A 196 -8.37 0.34 24.81
N GLN A 197 -8.12 0.03 23.54
CA GLN A 197 -6.79 -0.30 23.04
C GLN A 197 -5.96 0.94 22.74
N LYS A 198 -4.64 0.86 22.93
CA LYS A 198 -3.68 1.87 22.48
C LYS A 198 -2.88 1.29 21.32
N TYR A 199 -2.97 1.95 20.17
CA TYR A 199 -2.34 1.54 18.93
C TYR A 199 -1.03 2.29 18.71
N LEU A 200 0.06 1.54 18.52
CA LEU A 200 1.35 2.07 18.12
C LEU A 200 1.75 1.52 16.75
N CYS A 201 2.11 2.41 15.83
CA CYS A 201 2.68 2.05 14.52
C CYS A 201 4.16 2.37 14.49
N PHE A 202 5.01 1.37 14.25
CA PHE A 202 6.43 1.57 13.96
C PHE A 202 6.66 1.55 12.45
N GLY A 203 6.74 2.74 11.84
CA GLY A 203 6.83 2.95 10.40
C GLY A 203 5.64 3.75 9.85
N ALA A 204 5.64 5.06 10.05
CA ALA A 204 4.54 5.96 9.69
C ALA A 204 4.53 6.39 8.19
N GLY A 205 4.85 5.47 7.28
CA GLY A 205 4.69 5.66 5.83
C GLY A 205 3.25 5.40 5.37
N THR A 206 3.03 5.36 4.04
CA THR A 206 1.70 5.19 3.44
C THR A 206 0.93 3.98 4.00
N ALA A 207 1.57 2.82 4.10
CA ALA A 207 0.95 1.62 4.67
C ALA A 207 0.61 1.80 6.16
N GLY A 208 1.55 2.29 6.97
CA GLY A 208 1.35 2.49 8.40
C GLY A 208 0.21 3.47 8.72
N VAL A 209 0.14 4.58 7.97
CA VAL A 209 -0.95 5.57 8.09
C VAL A 209 -2.28 4.96 7.64
N GLY A 210 -2.33 4.26 6.51
CA GLY A 210 -3.56 3.63 6.01
C GLY A 210 -4.12 2.59 6.99
N ILE A 211 -3.26 1.79 7.62
CA ILE A 211 -3.68 0.85 8.67
C ILE A 211 -4.20 1.60 9.90
N ALA A 212 -3.49 2.65 10.34
CA ALA A 212 -3.92 3.45 11.50
C ALA A 212 -5.30 4.08 11.27
N GLN A 213 -5.54 4.65 10.09
CA GLN A 213 -6.86 5.17 9.68
C GLN A 213 -7.92 4.09 9.75
N ARG A 214 -7.65 2.90 9.19
CA ARG A 214 -8.61 1.79 9.20
C ARG A 214 -8.97 1.30 10.60
N VAL A 215 -7.99 1.23 11.50
CA VAL A 215 -8.22 0.85 12.90
C VAL A 215 -8.95 1.97 13.64
N ALA A 216 -8.67 3.24 13.34
CA ALA A 216 -9.37 4.39 13.93
C ALA A 216 -10.84 4.44 13.51
N GLU A 217 -11.14 4.16 12.23
CA GLU A 217 -12.50 4.01 11.74
C GLU A 217 -13.28 2.93 12.50
N GLU A 218 -12.66 1.77 12.77
CA GLU A 218 -13.29 0.71 13.57
C GLU A 218 -13.58 1.19 15.00
N MET A 219 -12.66 1.91 15.64
CA MET A 219 -12.91 2.49 16.97
C MET A 219 -14.11 3.46 16.96
N VAL A 220 -14.28 4.23 15.88
CA VAL A 220 -15.44 5.10 15.69
C VAL A 220 -16.72 4.28 15.49
N GLN A 221 -16.68 3.24 14.65
CA GLN A 221 -17.82 2.33 14.45
C GLN A 221 -18.21 1.60 15.74
N ALA A 222 -17.24 1.30 16.60
CA ALA A 222 -17.43 0.71 17.92
C ALA A 222 -17.99 1.71 18.96
N GLY A 223 -18.11 3.00 18.62
CA GLY A 223 -18.83 4.00 19.40
C GLY A 223 -18.01 5.19 19.91
N LEU A 224 -16.70 5.27 19.60
CA LEU A 224 -15.93 6.47 19.92
C LEU A 224 -16.24 7.62 18.96
N SER A 225 -16.04 8.85 19.42
CA SER A 225 -15.95 10.00 18.50
C SER A 225 -14.61 9.97 17.78
N GLU A 226 -14.52 10.55 16.58
CA GLU A 226 -13.26 10.63 15.82
C GLU A 226 -12.13 11.27 16.63
N ALA A 227 -12.43 12.36 17.34
CA ALA A 227 -11.46 13.05 18.20
C ALA A 227 -11.00 12.21 19.40
N GLU A 228 -11.86 11.30 19.88
CA GLU A 228 -11.48 10.37 20.95
C GLU A 228 -10.65 9.22 20.38
N ALA A 229 -11.10 8.59 19.29
CA ALA A 229 -10.37 7.51 18.62
C ALA A 229 -8.93 7.92 18.32
N LYS A 230 -8.71 9.12 17.76
CA LYS A 230 -7.36 9.66 17.47
C LYS A 230 -6.44 9.75 18.69
N LYS A 231 -6.95 9.82 19.92
CA LYS A 231 -6.12 9.81 21.14
C LYS A 231 -5.46 8.46 21.43
N HIS A 232 -5.96 7.39 20.82
CA HIS A 232 -5.44 6.04 21.01
C HIS A 232 -4.26 5.71 20.09
N PHE A 233 -3.89 6.59 19.15
CA PHE A 233 -2.92 6.32 18.10
C PHE A 233 -1.59 7.05 18.34
N TYR A 234 -0.50 6.31 18.16
CA TYR A 234 0.86 6.79 18.31
C TYR A 234 1.70 6.31 17.13
N MET A 235 2.24 7.26 16.36
CA MET A 235 3.00 6.97 15.14
C MET A 235 4.49 7.19 15.38
N VAL A 236 5.33 6.20 15.06
CA VAL A 236 6.78 6.26 15.20
C VAL A 236 7.42 6.14 13.83
N ASP A 237 8.34 7.05 13.50
CA ASP A 237 9.14 7.03 12.27
C ASP A 237 10.62 7.29 12.60
N LYS A 238 11.45 7.59 11.59
CA LYS A 238 12.91 7.82 11.73
C LYS A 238 13.29 8.85 12.80
N GLN A 239 12.39 9.79 13.11
CA GLN A 239 12.57 10.86 14.08
C GLN A 239 12.20 10.45 15.51
N GLY A 240 11.55 9.30 15.70
CA GLY A 240 10.88 8.91 16.94
C GLY A 240 9.36 9.06 16.86
N LEU A 241 8.71 9.33 18.00
CA LEU A 241 7.28 9.62 18.05
C LEU A 241 6.98 10.91 17.27
N LEU A 242 5.95 10.88 16.42
CA LEU A 242 5.56 12.03 15.62
C LEU A 242 4.80 13.06 16.48
N PHE A 243 5.33 14.29 16.50
CA PHE A 243 4.74 15.43 17.20
C PHE A 243 4.20 16.47 16.23
N ASP A 244 3.13 17.17 16.61
CA ASP A 244 2.43 18.18 15.81
C ASP A 244 3.29 19.40 15.44
N ASP A 245 4.40 19.63 16.15
CA ASP A 245 5.36 20.69 15.91
C ASP A 245 6.48 20.34 14.92
N MET A 246 6.49 19.11 14.39
CA MET A 246 7.49 18.68 13.41
C MET A 246 7.24 19.30 12.02
N PRO A 247 8.27 19.87 11.37
CA PRO A 247 8.09 20.66 10.15
C PRO A 247 7.77 19.82 8.90
N ASP A 248 8.19 18.56 8.87
CA ASP A 248 8.20 17.73 7.65
C ASP A 248 7.18 16.58 7.69
N LEU A 249 6.10 16.73 8.46
CA LEU A 249 5.03 15.71 8.50
C LEU A 249 4.19 15.74 7.22
N THR A 250 3.93 14.57 6.67
CA THR A 250 2.91 14.39 5.62
C THR A 250 1.50 14.65 6.16
N PRO A 251 0.51 15.01 5.32
CA PRO A 251 -0.87 15.23 5.78
C PRO A 251 -1.45 14.05 6.59
N GLY A 252 -1.19 12.81 6.16
CA GLY A 252 -1.64 11.61 6.88
C GLY A 252 -0.91 11.39 8.21
N GLN A 253 0.36 11.80 8.33
CA GLN A 253 1.08 11.76 9.60
C GLN A 253 0.58 12.83 10.58
N GLN A 254 0.25 14.03 10.08
CA GLN A 254 -0.28 15.13 10.89
C GLN A 254 -1.59 14.74 11.60
N GLU A 255 -2.40 13.88 10.96
CA GLU A 255 -3.66 13.40 11.53
C GLU A 255 -3.50 12.64 12.85
N PHE A 256 -2.36 11.98 13.06
CA PHE A 256 -2.08 11.16 14.24
C PHE A 256 -0.91 11.69 15.09
N ALA A 257 -0.38 12.86 14.75
CA ALA A 257 0.69 13.49 15.50
C ALA A 257 0.22 13.86 16.91
N ARG A 258 1.10 13.69 17.91
CA ARG A 258 0.82 14.01 19.32
C ARG A 258 1.28 15.42 19.68
N SER A 259 0.72 15.98 20.74
CA SER A 259 1.32 17.17 21.35
C SER A 259 2.45 16.75 22.29
N ARG A 260 3.58 17.49 22.26
CA ARG A 260 4.67 17.29 23.25
C ARG A 260 4.18 17.42 24.68
N SER A 261 3.17 18.25 24.93
CA SER A 261 2.60 18.47 26.26
C SER A 261 1.93 17.23 26.88
N GLU A 262 1.71 16.17 26.10
CA GLU A 262 1.19 14.89 26.59
C GLU A 262 2.24 14.05 27.33
N PHE A 263 3.53 14.39 27.20
CA PHE A 263 4.64 13.60 27.73
C PHE A 263 5.63 14.47 28.50
N ASP A 264 5.99 14.06 29.72
CA ASP A 264 7.00 14.75 30.53
C ASP A 264 8.41 14.66 29.91
N ASN A 265 8.67 13.62 29.11
CA ASN A 265 9.95 13.30 28.48
C ASN A 265 9.86 13.31 26.95
N ALA A 266 9.04 14.19 26.36
CA ALA A 266 8.79 14.25 24.91
C ALA A 266 10.06 14.28 24.04
N ASP A 267 11.12 14.94 24.51
CA ASP A 267 12.39 15.06 23.78
C ASP A 267 13.23 13.76 23.78
N GLU A 268 12.90 12.80 24.63
CA GLU A 268 13.55 11.49 24.73
C GLU A 268 12.83 10.41 23.91
N LEU A 269 11.65 10.71 23.35
CA LEU A 269 10.82 9.79 22.57
C LEU A 269 11.34 9.63 21.12
N THR A 270 12.62 9.33 20.99
CA THR A 270 13.38 9.31 19.73
C THR A 270 13.57 7.90 19.13
N ASP A 271 13.21 6.84 19.86
CA ASP A 271 13.28 5.46 19.39
C ASP A 271 12.06 4.62 19.83
N LEU A 272 11.91 3.42 19.27
CA LEU A 272 10.76 2.57 19.55
C LEU A 272 10.65 2.19 21.04
N LEU A 273 11.78 1.91 21.70
CA LEU A 273 11.75 1.44 23.08
C LEU A 273 11.29 2.55 24.02
N SER A 274 11.84 3.76 23.88
CA SER A 274 11.45 4.90 24.72
C SER A 274 9.97 5.26 24.52
N VAL A 275 9.45 5.12 23.30
CA VAL A 275 8.02 5.32 23.02
C VAL A 275 7.15 4.23 23.66
N VAL A 276 7.54 2.95 23.56
CA VAL A 276 6.78 1.86 24.19
C VAL A 276 6.74 2.03 25.72
N GLN A 277 7.84 2.48 26.34
CA GLN A 277 7.94 2.81 27.76
C GLN A 277 7.05 3.99 28.17
N ALA A 278 6.82 4.96 27.29
CA ALA A 278 5.99 6.12 27.62
C ALA A 278 4.50 5.88 27.36
N VAL A 279 4.17 5.19 26.27
CA VAL A 279 2.80 5.02 25.78
C VAL A 279 2.09 3.84 26.44
N HIS A 280 2.84 2.76 26.71
CA HIS A 280 2.32 1.44 27.08
C HIS A 280 1.26 0.95 26.08
N PRO A 281 1.63 0.72 24.80
CA PRO A 281 0.69 0.29 23.78
C PRO A 281 0.17 -1.12 24.05
N THR A 282 -1.06 -1.39 23.62
CA THR A 282 -1.66 -2.73 23.66
C THR A 282 -1.63 -3.42 22.30
N ILE A 283 -1.60 -2.62 21.22
CA ILE A 283 -1.40 -3.05 19.85
C ILE A 283 -0.14 -2.38 19.29
N MET A 284 0.76 -3.17 18.71
CA MET A 284 1.96 -2.67 18.04
C MET A 284 2.08 -3.28 16.64
N VAL A 285 2.10 -2.43 15.61
CA VAL A 285 2.19 -2.82 14.19
C VAL A 285 3.49 -2.28 13.58
N GLY A 286 4.22 -3.12 12.86
CA GLY A 286 5.52 -2.80 12.26
C GLY A 286 5.50 -2.76 10.74
N THR A 287 5.70 -1.57 10.17
CA THR A 287 5.66 -1.25 8.72
C THR A 287 6.91 -0.48 8.24
N SER A 288 8.00 -0.51 9.02
CA SER A 288 9.17 0.34 8.83
C SER A 288 10.27 -0.24 7.95
N THR A 289 10.19 -1.50 7.54
CA THR A 289 11.28 -2.26 6.86
C THR A 289 12.57 -2.45 7.68
N VAL A 290 12.59 -2.04 8.95
CA VAL A 290 13.76 -2.21 9.83
C VAL A 290 13.77 -3.62 10.40
N HIS A 291 14.71 -4.44 9.95
CA HIS A 291 14.87 -5.80 10.44
C HIS A 291 15.18 -5.85 11.94
N GLY A 292 14.49 -6.73 12.68
CA GLY A 292 14.75 -6.97 14.10
C GLY A 292 14.35 -5.81 15.03
N ALA A 293 13.55 -4.85 14.57
CA ALA A 293 13.17 -3.68 15.36
C ALA A 293 12.40 -4.01 16.64
N PHE A 294 11.59 -5.07 16.65
CA PHE A 294 10.89 -5.54 17.84
C PHE A 294 11.82 -6.42 18.68
N THR A 295 12.79 -5.77 19.33
CA THR A 295 13.80 -6.46 20.16
C THR A 295 13.15 -7.14 21.38
N GLN A 296 13.91 -8.00 22.06
CA GLN A 296 13.46 -8.60 23.31
C GLN A 296 13.09 -7.54 24.35
N GLU A 297 13.83 -6.43 24.44
CA GLU A 297 13.51 -5.36 25.40
C GLU A 297 12.17 -4.71 25.07
N VAL A 298 11.92 -4.39 23.80
CA VAL A 298 10.66 -3.80 23.34
C VAL A 298 9.47 -4.72 23.64
N VAL A 299 9.58 -6.01 23.29
CA VAL A 299 8.51 -6.99 23.52
C VAL A 299 8.28 -7.22 25.01
N THR A 300 9.36 -7.29 25.80
CA THR A 300 9.28 -7.48 27.27
C THR A 300 8.63 -6.27 27.94
N GLU A 301 8.99 -5.06 27.52
CA GLU A 301 8.39 -3.83 28.03
C GLU A 301 6.89 -3.78 27.73
N MET A 302 6.49 -4.06 26.49
CA MET A 302 5.08 -4.08 26.11
C MET A 302 4.29 -5.13 26.92
N ALA A 303 4.87 -6.31 27.13
CA ALA A 303 4.27 -7.39 27.92
C ALA A 303 4.23 -7.10 29.42
N ALA A 304 5.04 -6.17 29.94
CA ALA A 304 5.01 -5.77 31.34
C ALA A 304 3.76 -4.95 31.69
N HIS A 305 3.18 -4.25 30.70
CA HIS A 305 2.03 -3.36 30.90
C HIS A 305 0.73 -3.86 30.26
N THR A 306 0.82 -4.81 29.34
CA THR A 306 -0.33 -5.40 28.64
C THR A 306 -0.36 -6.92 28.85
N ASN A 307 -1.46 -7.44 29.41
CA ASN A 307 -1.59 -8.87 29.72
C ASN A 307 -1.49 -9.76 28.47
N ARG A 308 -2.05 -9.31 27.34
CA ARG A 308 -2.05 -10.02 26.06
C ARG A 308 -1.69 -9.06 24.92
N PRO A 309 -0.40 -8.70 24.77
CA PRO A 309 0.01 -7.72 23.78
C PRO A 309 -0.22 -8.24 22.35
N ILE A 310 -0.75 -7.38 21.48
CA ILE A 310 -0.97 -7.68 20.06
C ILE A 310 0.21 -7.12 19.28
N ILE A 311 1.09 -7.98 18.78
CA ILE A 311 2.34 -7.59 18.10
C ILE A 311 2.32 -8.13 16.66
N LEU A 312 2.33 -7.22 15.68
CA LEU A 312 2.17 -7.52 14.26
C LEU A 312 3.38 -6.99 13.45
N PRO A 313 4.47 -7.77 13.30
CA PRO A 313 5.63 -7.41 12.49
C PRO A 313 5.37 -7.74 11.01
N ILE A 314 4.69 -6.86 10.28
CA ILE A 314 4.15 -7.14 8.94
C ILE A 314 5.01 -6.62 7.79
N SER A 315 6.18 -6.05 8.08
CA SER A 315 7.14 -5.68 7.02
C SER A 315 7.68 -6.94 6.35
N ASN A 316 7.61 -6.99 5.02
CA ASN A 316 8.19 -8.05 4.18
C ASN A 316 9.64 -7.71 3.79
#